data_AF-A0A1E5RHM4-F1
#
_entry.id   AF-A0A1E5RHM4-F1
#
_cell.length_a   1.000
_cell.length_b   1.000
_cell.length_c   1.000
_cell.angle_alpha   90.00
_cell.angle_beta   90.00
_cell.angle_gamma   90.00
#
_symmetry.space_group_name_H-M   'P 1'
#
loop_
_entity.id
_entity.type
_entity.pdbx_description
1 polymer ?
#
loop_
_entity_poly.entity_id
_entity_poly.type
_entity_poly.pdbx_seq_one_letter_code
_entity_poly.pdbx_strand_id
1 'polypeptide(L)'
;MTNLNDTQKKEITFNSARQLPVYDAHLVPCIINYDGNTSELPKNFDSETEASKNIATESLDKREVKYLRGRKLVGQEVNLATPENSNFQTYIFDTDTNQICSKVSALYNYEREGNEKRLIAESARFHELLATMETIMDN
;
A
#
# COMPACT_ATOMS: atom_id res chain seq x y z
N MET A 1 -4.32 -1.78 46.72
CA MET A 1 -4.72 -0.69 45.81
C MET A 1 -3.58 -0.51 44.84
N THR A 2 -3.69 -1.06 43.65
CA THR A 2 -2.63 -1.03 42.63
C THR A 2 -2.96 0.13 41.69
N ASN A 3 -2.08 1.13 41.65
CA ASN A 3 -2.22 2.26 40.73
C ASN A 3 -2.11 1.75 39.29
N LEU A 4 -3.26 1.64 38.63
CA LEU A 4 -3.39 1.66 37.18
C LEU A 4 -3.32 3.13 36.78
N ASN A 5 -2.20 3.58 36.22
CA ASN A 5 -2.11 4.74 35.31
C ASN A 5 -0.66 5.09 34.93
N ASP A 6 0.12 4.11 34.49
CA ASP A 6 1.30 4.39 33.65
C ASP A 6 1.00 3.92 32.23
N THR A 7 0.12 4.63 31.54
CA THR A 7 0.04 4.57 30.08
C THR A 7 1.29 5.27 29.56
N GLN A 8 2.41 4.55 29.49
CA GLN A 8 3.63 5.07 28.88
C GLN A 8 3.31 5.47 27.44
N LYS A 9 3.28 6.78 27.19
CA LYS A 9 3.10 7.35 25.86
C LYS A 9 4.32 6.95 25.02
N LYS A 10 4.17 5.92 24.18
CA LYS A 10 5.21 5.52 23.24
C LYS A 10 5.33 6.60 22.16
N GLU A 11 6.42 7.35 22.19
CA GLU A 11 6.69 8.44 21.25
C GLU A 11 7.23 7.88 19.93
N ILE A 12 6.57 8.21 18.81
CA ILE A 12 7.02 7.83 17.48
C ILE A 12 8.16 8.77 17.09
N THR A 13 9.35 8.21 16.83
CA THR A 13 10.51 9.01 16.46
C THR A 13 10.69 9.03 14.94
N PHE A 14 10.55 10.21 14.34
CA PHE A 14 10.98 10.47 12.97
C PHE A 14 12.48 10.78 12.99
N ASN A 15 13.32 9.82 12.61
CA ASN A 15 14.76 10.06 12.48
C ASN A 15 15.06 10.86 11.19
N SER A 16 14.88 12.18 11.26
CA SER A 16 15.04 13.12 10.14
C SER A 16 16.45 13.16 9.54
N ALA A 17 17.46 12.70 10.28
CA ALA A 17 18.86 12.67 9.83
C ALA A 17 19.22 11.45 8.96
N ARG A 18 18.38 10.41 8.93
CA ARG A 18 18.65 9.17 8.18
C ARG A 18 17.81 9.16 6.91
N GLN A 19 18.46 9.06 5.76
CA GLN A 19 17.76 8.81 4.50
C GLN A 19 17.08 7.44 4.60
N LEU A 20 15.75 7.46 4.64
CA LEU A 20 14.94 6.24 4.70
C LEU A 20 15.00 5.53 3.35
N PRO A 21 15.13 4.19 3.32
CA PRO A 21 14.92 3.45 2.10
C PRO A 21 13.50 3.68 1.58
N VAL A 22 13.34 3.61 0.26
CA VAL A 22 12.08 3.85 -0.43
C VAL A 22 11.66 2.56 -1.13
N TYR A 23 10.41 2.16 -0.96
CA TYR A 23 9.86 0.94 -1.53
C TYR A 23 8.49 1.17 -2.15
N ASP A 24 8.15 0.37 -3.16
CA ASP A 24 6.78 0.20 -3.60
C ASP A 24 6.10 -0.88 -2.74
N ALA A 25 4.88 -0.62 -2.32
CA ALA A 25 4.08 -1.52 -1.50
C ALA A 25 2.99 -2.18 -2.36
N HIS A 26 2.85 -3.51 -2.23
CA HIS A 26 1.91 -4.29 -3.03
C HIS A 26 0.97 -5.09 -2.10
N LEU A 27 -0.32 -4.78 -2.14
CA LEU A 27 -1.37 -5.51 -1.42
C LEU A 27 -1.89 -6.63 -2.32
N VAL A 28 -1.68 -7.88 -1.92
CA VAL A 28 -2.03 -9.06 -2.72
C VAL A 28 -3.21 -9.82 -2.12
N PRO A 29 -4.09 -10.44 -2.94
CA PRO A 29 -5.31 -11.12 -2.47
C PRO A 29 -5.03 -12.54 -1.98
N CYS A 30 -3.97 -12.70 -1.17
CA CYS A 30 -3.58 -13.98 -0.60
C CYS A 30 -2.70 -13.81 0.64
N ILE A 31 -2.68 -14.83 1.49
CA ILE A 31 -1.81 -14.88 2.66
C ILE A 31 -0.39 -15.26 2.22
N ILE A 32 0.59 -14.45 2.63
CA ILE A 32 2.02 -14.77 2.53
C ILE A 32 2.45 -15.34 3.88
N ASN A 33 2.78 -16.63 3.92
CA ASN A 33 3.18 -17.33 5.15
C ASN A 33 4.66 -17.07 5.55
N TYR A 34 5.21 -15.94 5.15
CA TYR A 34 6.60 -15.57 5.36
C TYR A 34 6.70 -14.07 5.59
N ASP A 35 7.40 -13.67 6.64
CA ASP A 35 7.46 -12.32 7.20
C ASP A 35 8.86 -11.71 7.17
N GLY A 36 9.69 -12.11 6.19
CA GLY A 36 11.05 -11.61 6.03
C GLY A 36 11.42 -11.21 4.60
N ASN A 37 12.71 -10.97 4.38
CA ASN A 37 13.25 -10.70 3.04
C ASN A 37 13.20 -11.98 2.18
N THR A 38 12.52 -11.92 1.04
CA THR A 38 12.37 -13.06 0.13
C THR A 38 12.77 -12.71 -1.29
N SER A 39 13.42 -13.67 -1.96
CA SER A 39 13.66 -13.63 -3.40
C SER A 39 12.54 -14.30 -4.21
N GLU A 40 11.52 -14.88 -3.54
CA GLU A 40 10.36 -15.51 -4.19
C GLU A 40 9.50 -14.48 -4.91
N LEU A 41 9.21 -13.35 -4.25
CA LEU A 41 8.29 -12.35 -4.80
C LEU A 41 8.86 -11.68 -6.05
N PRO A 42 10.09 -11.14 -6.08
CA PRO A 42 10.63 -10.50 -7.28
C PRO A 42 10.66 -11.41 -8.51
N LYS A 43 10.86 -12.73 -8.35
CA LYS A 43 10.90 -13.70 -9.45
C LYS A 43 9.53 -14.12 -9.97
N ASN A 44 8.49 -13.92 -9.18
CA ASN A 44 7.13 -14.33 -9.55
C ASN A 44 6.26 -13.12 -9.90
N PHE A 45 6.58 -11.94 -9.37
CA PHE A 45 5.89 -10.67 -9.57
C PHE A 45 6.43 -9.91 -10.79
N ASP A 46 6.76 -10.64 -11.85
CA ASP A 46 7.18 -10.06 -13.10
C ASP A 46 5.99 -9.32 -13.73
N SER A 47 6.25 -8.08 -14.18
CA SER A 47 5.33 -7.37 -15.08
C SER A 47 5.35 -8.04 -16.44
N GLU A 48 4.17 -8.26 -17.02
CA GLU A 48 4.07 -8.73 -18.40
C GLU A 48 4.79 -7.74 -19.35
N THR A 49 5.88 -8.19 -19.97
CA THR A 49 6.73 -7.39 -20.86
C THR A 49 5.97 -6.99 -22.13
N GLU A 50 5.97 -5.68 -22.44
CA GLU A 50 5.61 -5.00 -23.70
C GLU A 50 4.20 -5.19 -24.30
N ALA A 51 3.49 -6.30 -24.08
CA ALA A 51 2.14 -6.52 -24.63
C ALA A 51 1.05 -5.71 -23.92
N SER A 52 1.25 -5.37 -22.64
CA SER A 52 0.30 -4.58 -21.84
C SER A 52 0.33 -3.08 -22.16
N LYS A 53 1.31 -2.58 -22.92
CA LYS A 53 1.34 -1.19 -23.41
C LYS A 53 0.20 -0.86 -24.37
N ASN A 54 -0.35 -1.88 -25.05
CA ASN A 54 -1.43 -1.67 -26.03
C ASN A 54 -2.85 -1.71 -25.42
N ILE A 55 -3.01 -2.16 -24.18
CA ILE A 55 -4.29 -2.07 -23.44
C ILE A 55 -4.43 -0.70 -22.74
N ALA A 56 -3.32 0.02 -22.56
CA ALA A 56 -3.29 1.35 -21.95
C ALA A 56 -3.90 2.47 -22.84
N THR A 57 -4.34 2.15 -24.06
CA THR A 57 -4.68 3.18 -25.05
C THR A 57 -6.13 3.65 -25.05
N GLU A 58 -7.08 3.02 -24.33
CA GLU A 58 -8.50 3.40 -24.45
C GLU A 58 -9.34 3.48 -23.17
N SER A 59 -8.77 3.42 -21.96
CA SER A 59 -9.56 3.78 -20.77
C SER A 59 -8.71 4.31 -19.61
N LEU A 60 -9.29 5.26 -18.87
CA LEU A 60 -8.74 6.05 -17.76
C LEU A 60 -8.22 5.28 -16.53
N ASP A 61 -8.13 3.95 -16.55
CA ASP A 61 -7.60 3.15 -15.44
C ASP A 61 -6.22 2.59 -15.80
N LYS A 62 -5.16 3.15 -15.22
CA LYS A 62 -3.81 2.54 -15.26
C LYS A 62 -3.82 1.25 -14.44
N ARG A 63 -4.26 0.16 -15.05
CA ARG A 63 -4.19 -1.18 -14.46
C ARG A 63 -2.86 -1.83 -14.76
N GLU A 64 -2.30 -2.50 -13.77
CA GLU A 64 -1.09 -3.30 -13.89
C GLU A 64 -1.44 -4.79 -13.82
N VAL A 65 -0.73 -5.62 -14.57
CA VAL A 65 -0.87 -7.08 -14.49
C VAL A 65 0.40 -7.67 -13.91
N LYS A 66 0.22 -8.53 -12.91
CA LYS A 66 1.29 -9.27 -12.23
C LYS A 66 0.93 -10.74 -12.16
N TYR A 67 1.93 -11.57 -11.89
CA TYR A 67 1.70 -12.96 -11.56
C TYR A 67 2.18 -13.22 -10.13
N LEU A 68 1.54 -14.17 -9.46
CA LEU A 68 1.99 -14.65 -8.16
C LEU A 68 1.62 -16.13 -8.05
N ARG A 69 2.63 -17.00 -7.93
CA ARG A 69 2.45 -18.45 -7.83
C ARG A 69 1.57 -19.02 -8.95
N GLY A 70 1.83 -18.56 -10.19
CA GLY A 70 1.09 -18.98 -11.38
C GLY A 70 -0.34 -18.43 -11.51
N ARG A 71 -0.74 -17.48 -10.66
CA ARG A 71 -2.04 -16.80 -10.75
C ARG A 71 -1.86 -15.39 -11.28
N LYS A 72 -2.69 -15.01 -12.26
CA LYS A 72 -2.75 -13.65 -12.78
C LYS A 72 -3.46 -12.73 -11.79
N LEU A 73 -2.83 -11.59 -11.54
CA LEU A 73 -3.31 -10.51 -10.70
C LEU A 73 -3.49 -9.26 -11.56
N VAL A 74 -4.60 -8.57 -11.35
CA VAL A 74 -4.89 -7.26 -11.92
C VAL A 74 -4.85 -6.26 -10.77
N GLY A 75 -4.00 -5.25 -10.89
CA GLY A 75 -3.81 -4.24 -9.86
C GLY A 75 -4.06 -2.84 -10.35
N GLN A 76 -4.23 -1.96 -9.38
CA GLN A 76 -4.37 -0.53 -9.58
C GLN A 76 -3.57 0.18 -8.49
N GLU A 77 -2.88 1.24 -8.88
CA GLU A 77 -2.25 2.15 -7.91
C GLU A 77 -3.33 2.83 -7.07
N VAL A 78 -3.18 2.77 -5.75
CA VAL A 78 -4.04 3.44 -4.80
C VAL A 78 -3.53 4.87 -4.68
N ASN A 79 -4.28 5.83 -5.25
CA ASN A 79 -3.93 7.23 -5.11
C ASN A 79 -4.29 7.72 -3.71
N LEU A 80 -3.28 7.89 -2.87
CA LEU A 80 -3.44 8.36 -1.50
C LEU A 80 -3.57 9.89 -1.41
N ALA A 81 -3.26 10.61 -2.48
CA ALA A 81 -3.46 12.05 -2.54
C ALA A 81 -4.95 12.36 -2.77
N THR A 82 -5.53 13.15 -1.87
CA THR A 82 -6.85 13.75 -2.09
C THR A 82 -6.67 15.06 -2.88
N PRO A 83 -7.70 15.55 -3.60
CA PRO A 83 -7.64 16.85 -4.27
C PRO A 83 -7.30 18.00 -3.31
N GLU A 84 -7.62 17.83 -2.03
CA GLU A 84 -7.48 18.81 -0.95
C GLU A 84 -6.12 18.68 -0.24
N ASN A 85 -5.47 17.51 -0.29
CA ASN A 85 -4.18 17.28 0.33
C ASN A 85 -3.26 16.38 -0.51
N SER A 86 -2.42 17.03 -1.32
CA SER A 86 -1.43 16.37 -2.18
C SER A 86 -0.16 15.93 -1.43
N ASN A 87 -0.04 16.22 -0.13
CA ASN A 87 1.19 15.99 0.64
C ASN A 87 1.15 14.71 1.48
N PHE A 88 0.19 13.81 1.27
CA PHE A 88 0.17 12.52 1.95
C PHE A 88 1.47 11.75 1.67
N GLN A 89 2.13 11.33 2.75
CA GLN A 89 3.32 10.49 2.70
C GLN A 89 3.05 9.21 3.47
N THR A 90 3.37 8.09 2.83
CA THR A 90 3.17 6.76 3.41
C THR A 90 4.51 6.20 3.86
N TYR A 91 4.49 5.55 5.02
CA TYR A 91 5.67 5.03 5.67
C TYR A 91 5.42 3.60 6.18
N ILE A 92 6.46 2.78 6.21
CA ILE A 92 6.42 1.50 6.93
C ILE A 92 6.87 1.77 8.36
N PHE A 93 6.02 1.38 9.30
CA PHE A 93 6.23 1.55 10.73
C PHE A 93 6.49 0.19 11.37
N ASP A 94 7.61 0.09 12.10
CA ASP A 94 7.92 -1.06 12.92
C ASP A 94 7.34 -0.85 14.32
N THR A 95 6.36 -1.68 14.68
CA THR A 95 5.65 -1.61 15.97
C THR A 95 6.50 -2.05 17.15
N ASP A 96 7.51 -2.90 16.93
CA ASP A 96 8.36 -3.42 17.98
C ASP A 96 9.38 -2.38 18.41
N THR A 97 9.96 -1.67 17.44
CA THR A 97 10.92 -0.58 17.70
C THR A 97 10.26 0.79 17.82
N ASN A 98 8.98 0.93 17.48
CA ASN A 98 8.22 2.19 17.44
C ASN A 98 8.88 3.24 16.51
N GLN A 99 9.47 2.77 15.41
CA GLN A 99 10.26 3.57 14.48
C GLN A 99 9.74 3.48 13.04
N ILE A 100 9.89 4.58 12.33
CA ILE A 100 9.68 4.61 10.88
C ILE A 100 10.90 4.01 10.21
N CYS A 101 10.68 2.94 9.44
CA CYS A 101 11.74 2.15 8.84
C CYS A 101 11.99 2.52 7.37
N SER A 102 10.95 2.90 6.64
CA SER A 102 11.04 3.22 5.22
C SER A 102 9.91 4.14 4.77
N LYS A 103 10.11 4.78 3.62
CA LYS A 103 9.06 5.50 2.90
C LYS A 103 8.46 4.60 1.83
N VAL A 104 7.16 4.73 1.59
CA VAL A 104 6.45 4.07 0.49
C VAL A 104 6.28 5.08 -0.64
N SER A 105 6.78 4.76 -1.84
CA SER A 105 6.65 5.60 -3.04
C SER A 105 5.29 5.44 -3.69
N ALA A 106 4.87 4.20 -3.91
CA ALA A 106 3.58 3.87 -4.48
C ALA A 106 2.95 2.69 -3.72
N LEU A 107 1.62 2.69 -3.65
CA LEU A 107 0.84 1.61 -3.07
C LEU A 107 -0.05 1.02 -4.15
N TYR A 108 0.03 -0.29 -4.36
CA TYR A 108 -0.78 -1.00 -5.34
C TYR A 108 -1.72 -1.96 -4.64
N ASN A 109 -2.99 -1.96 -5.03
CA ASN A 109 -3.94 -3.00 -4.64
C ASN A 109 -4.17 -3.95 -5.81
N TYR A 110 -4.10 -5.26 -5.56
CA TYR A 110 -4.29 -6.29 -6.57
C TYR A 110 -5.47 -7.19 -6.25
N GLU A 111 -6.08 -7.68 -7.32
CA GLU A 111 -7.07 -8.74 -7.29
C GLU A 111 -6.79 -9.85 -8.29
N ARG A 112 -7.40 -11.02 -8.08
CA ARG A 112 -7.35 -12.08 -9.08
C ARG A 112 -8.14 -11.68 -10.33
N GLU A 113 -7.67 -12.13 -11.49
CA GLU A 113 -8.43 -12.00 -12.74
C GLU A 113 -9.88 -12.49 -12.58
N GLY A 114 -10.83 -11.69 -13.06
CA GLY A 114 -12.27 -11.92 -12.91
C GLY A 114 -12.90 -11.29 -11.66
N ASN A 115 -12.09 -10.76 -10.73
CA ASN A 115 -12.56 -10.08 -9.51
C ASN A 115 -12.34 -8.56 -9.54
N GLU A 116 -12.23 -7.95 -10.72
CA GLU A 116 -11.94 -6.52 -10.86
C GLU A 116 -13.03 -5.64 -10.22
N LYS A 117 -14.27 -6.12 -10.13
CA LYS A 117 -15.35 -5.44 -9.39
C LYS A 117 -15.02 -5.29 -7.90
N ARG A 118 -14.38 -6.29 -7.29
CA ARG A 118 -13.93 -6.20 -5.89
C ARG A 118 -12.79 -5.19 -5.77
N LEU A 119 -11.83 -5.18 -6.70
CA LEU A 119 -10.75 -4.19 -6.74
C LEU A 119 -11.30 -2.76 -6.75
N ILE A 120 -12.25 -2.48 -7.64
CA ILE A 120 -12.89 -1.16 -7.74
C ILE A 120 -13.63 -0.80 -6.44
N ALA A 121 -14.42 -1.72 -5.91
CA ALA A 121 -15.19 -1.48 -4.68
C ALA A 121 -14.30 -1.26 -3.45
N GLU A 122 -13.21 -2.02 -3.33
CA GLU A 122 -12.24 -1.89 -2.24
C GLU A 122 -11.48 -0.58 -2.33
N SER A 123 -11.00 -0.21 -3.52
CA SER A 123 -10.40 1.09 -3.78
C SER A 123 -11.36 2.23 -3.43
N ALA A 124 -12.63 2.16 -3.85
CA ALA A 124 -13.62 3.19 -3.53
C ALA A 124 -13.83 3.36 -2.01
N ARG A 125 -13.96 2.25 -1.27
CA ARG A 125 -14.07 2.28 0.21
C ARG A 125 -12.83 2.86 0.87
N PHE A 126 -11.65 2.57 0.32
CA PHE A 126 -10.40 3.10 0.84
C PHE A 126 -10.34 4.63 0.71
N HIS A 127 -10.74 5.19 -0.44
CA HIS A 127 -10.80 6.64 -0.62
C HIS A 127 -11.87 7.30 0.26
N GLU A 128 -13.04 6.65 0.43
CA GLU A 128 -14.08 7.11 1.36
C GLU A 128 -13.56 7.20 2.81
N LEU A 129 -12.77 6.21 3.24
CA LEU A 129 -12.12 6.23 4.55
C LEU A 129 -11.15 7.40 4.68
N LEU A 130 -10.29 7.64 3.67
CA LEU A 130 -9.34 8.76 3.69
C LEU A 130 -10.06 10.12 3.78
N ALA A 131 -11.09 10.34 2.96
CA ALA A 131 -11.88 11.57 2.98
C ALA A 131 -12.59 11.78 4.34
N THR A 132 -13.08 10.69 4.94
CA THR A 132 -13.69 10.72 6.28
C THR A 132 -12.65 11.10 7.33
N MET A 133 -11.44 10.55 7.28
CA MET A 133 -10.37 10.87 8.22
C MET A 133 -9.93 12.33 8.10
N GLU A 134 -9.79 12.86 6.89
CA GLU A 134 -9.47 14.27 6.63
C GLU A 134 -10.51 15.19 7.29
N THR A 135 -11.80 14.92 7.06
CA THR A 135 -12.90 15.67 7.68
C THR A 135 -12.87 15.63 9.22
N ILE A 136 -12.51 14.49 9.81
CA ILE A 136 -12.43 14.35 11.28
C ILE A 136 -11.24 15.12 11.85
N MET A 137 -10.09 15.12 11.16
CA MET A 137 -8.86 15.75 11.67
C MET A 137 -8.86 17.28 11.52
N ASP A 138 -9.65 17.83 10.60
CA ASP A 138 -9.79 19.28 10.42
C ASP A 138 -10.76 19.94 11.40
N ASN A 139 -11.49 19.16 12.22
CA ASN A 139 -12.40 19.62 13.28
C ASN A 139 -11.77 19.50 14.67
#